data_AF-A0A9E0L1J6-F1
#
_entry.id   AF-A0A9E0L1J6-F1
#
_cell.length_a   1.000
_cell.length_b   1.000
_cell.length_c   1.000
_cell.angle_alpha   90.00
_cell.angle_beta   90.00
_cell.angle_gamma   90.00
#
_symmetry.space_group_name_H-M   'P 1'
#
loop_
_entity.id
_entity.type
_entity.pdbx_description
1 polymer ?
#
loop_
_entity_poly.entity_id
_entity_poly.type
_entity_poly.pdbx_seq_one_letter_code
_entity_poly.pdbx_strand_id
1 'polypeptide(L)' 'MTHAERTALLRAQLNSRILIIDGAMGTMIQRHKLEEAAFRGERFADWHRDVKGNNDLLVLTQPDIIRGIHDA' A
#
# COMPACT_ATOMS: atom_id res chain seq x y z
N MET A 1 7.57 16.14 -12.48
CA MET A 1 6.30 16.21 -13.22
C MET A 1 5.22 16.91 -12.40
N THR A 2 4.52 17.86 -12.99
CA THR A 2 3.36 18.53 -12.40
C THR A 2 2.10 17.63 -12.43
N HIS A 3 1.05 18.01 -11.72
CA HIS A 3 -0.25 17.31 -11.79
C HIS A 3 -0.84 17.32 -13.21
N ALA A 4 -0.71 18.46 -13.91
CA ALA A 4 -1.18 18.61 -15.28
C ALA A 4 -0.44 17.66 -16.23
N GLU A 5 0.89 17.55 -16.10
CA GLU A 5 1.71 16.64 -16.90
C GLU A 5 1.34 15.17 -16.66
N ARG A 6 1.13 14.76 -15.40
CA ARG A 6 0.71 13.38 -15.09
C ARG A 6 -0.65 13.04 -15.69
N THR A 7 -1.61 13.97 -15.59
CA THR A 7 -2.94 13.78 -16.17
C THR A 7 -2.89 13.66 -17.69
N ALA A 8 -2.11 14.52 -18.34
CA ALA A 8 -1.94 14.48 -19.79
C ALA A 8 -1.33 13.14 -20.25
N LEU A 9 -0.31 12.66 -19.53
CA LEU A 9 0.30 11.35 -19.79
C LEU A 9 -0.73 10.22 -19.67
N LEU A 10 -1.47 10.15 -18.56
CA LEU A 10 -2.49 9.10 -18.37
C LEU A 10 -3.53 9.09 -19.49
N ARG A 11 -4.04 10.27 -19.88
CA ARG A 11 -4.99 10.40 -20.99
C ARG A 11 -4.40 9.93 -22.32
N ALA A 12 -3.15 10.30 -22.61
CA ALA A 12 -2.47 9.85 -23.81
C ALA A 12 -2.32 8.32 -23.84
N GLN A 13 -1.95 7.69 -22.72
CA GLN A 13 -1.79 6.24 -22.68
C GLN A 13 -3.13 5.48 -22.76
N LEU A 14 -4.21 6.00 -22.15
CA LEU A 14 -5.55 5.43 -22.25
C LEU A 14 -6.09 5.39 -23.69
N ASN A 15 -5.69 6.34 -24.53
CA ASN A 15 -6.08 6.36 -25.94
C ASN A 15 -5.31 5.34 -26.79
N SER A 16 -4.16 4.84 -26.32
CA SER A 16 -3.29 3.95 -27.10
C SER A 16 -3.34 2.51 -26.63
N ARG A 17 -3.72 2.25 -25.37
CA ARG A 17 -3.81 0.90 -24.82
C ARG A 17 -4.69 0.84 -23.58
N ILE A 18 -5.03 -0.39 -23.20
CA ILE A 18 -5.63 -0.69 -21.89
C ILE A 18 -4.57 -0.48 -20.81
N LEU A 19 -4.92 0.26 -19.78
CA LEU A 19 -4.12 0.39 -18.56
C LEU A 19 -4.69 -0.55 -17.50
N ILE A 20 -3.79 -1.24 -16.79
CA ILE A 20 -4.12 -2.14 -15.70
C ILE A 20 -3.64 -1.47 -14.41
N ILE A 21 -4.50 -1.48 -13.40
CA ILE A 21 -4.16 -1.06 -12.03
C ILE A 21 -3.86 -2.31 -11.23
N ASP A 22 -2.97 -2.19 -10.25
CA ASP A 22 -2.67 -3.28 -9.32
C ASP A 22 -3.92 -3.76 -8.57
N GLY A 23 -3.82 -5.00 -8.08
CA GLY A 23 -4.97 -5.74 -7.58
C GLY A 23 -5.25 -5.54 -6.08
N ALA A 24 -5.88 -6.55 -5.49
CA ALA A 24 -6.42 -6.51 -4.13
C ALA A 24 -5.32 -6.47 -3.03
N MET A 25 -4.79 -5.27 -2.76
CA MET A 25 -3.79 -5.00 -1.72
C MET A 25 -4.19 -5.57 -0.35
N GLY A 26 -5.44 -5.39 0.08
CA GLY A 26 -5.91 -5.92 1.36
C GLY A 26 -5.87 -7.45 1.44
N THR A 27 -6.23 -8.16 0.35
CA THR A 27 -6.14 -9.62 0.29
C THR A 27 -4.69 -10.08 0.31
N MET A 28 -3.80 -9.35 -0.36
CA MET A 28 -2.36 -9.63 -0.34
C MET A 28 -1.81 -9.49 1.09
N ILE A 29 -2.15 -8.41 1.81
CA ILE A 29 -1.77 -8.23 3.21
C ILE A 29 -2.29 -9.37 4.10
N GLN A 30 -3.56 -9.77 3.95
CA GLN A 30 -4.15 -10.83 4.76
C GLN A 30 -3.40 -12.17 4.66
N ARG A 31 -2.74 -12.46 3.51
CA ARG A 31 -1.92 -13.67 3.33
C ARG A 31 -0.69 -13.71 4.24
N HIS A 32 -0.19 -12.55 4.67
CA HIS A 32 0.95 -12.47 5.59
C HIS A 32 0.58 -12.77 7.05
N LYS A 33 -0.72 -12.89 7.38
CA LYS A 33 -1.22 -13.22 8.73
C LYS A 33 -0.58 -12.35 9.83
N LEU A 34 -0.51 -11.05 9.56
CA LEU A 34 0.12 -10.09 10.45
C LEU A 34 -0.67 -9.94 11.75
N GLU A 35 0.05 -9.90 12.86
CA GLU A 35 -0.49 -9.71 14.20
C GLU A 35 -0.26 -8.28 14.68
N GLU A 36 -0.90 -7.89 15.78
CA GLU A 36 -0.90 -6.53 16.35
C GLU A 36 0.48 -5.87 16.39
N ALA A 37 1.51 -6.61 16.81
CA ALA A 37 2.89 -6.13 16.86
C ALA A 37 3.42 -5.62 15.50
N ALA A 38 3.01 -6.25 14.39
CA ALA A 38 3.43 -5.84 13.05
C ALA A 38 2.78 -4.51 12.63
N PHE A 39 1.54 -4.26 13.04
CA PHE A 39 0.85 -2.98 12.79
C PHE A 39 1.35 -1.86 13.68
N ARG A 40 1.82 -2.18 14.89
CA ARG A 40 2.43 -1.20 15.80
C ARG A 40 3.83 -0.80 15.38
N GLY A 41 4.65 -1.79 15.00
CA GLY A 41 6.08 -1.59 14.84
C GLY A 41 6.70 -0.92 16.08
N GLU A 42 7.85 -0.27 15.89
CA GLU A 42 8.47 0.51 16.97
C GLU A 42 7.71 1.83 17.21
N ARG A 43 7.24 2.47 16.14
CA ARG A 43 6.66 3.82 16.18
C ARG A 43 5.36 3.92 16.99
N PHE A 44 4.58 2.85 17.05
CA PHE A 44 3.28 2.83 17.73
C PHE A 44 3.20 1.77 18.83
N ALA A 45 4.36 1.30 19.34
CA ALA A 45 4.42 0.28 20.38
C ALA A 45 3.54 0.64 21.59
N ASP A 46 3.64 1.88 22.08
CA ASP A 46 2.93 2.37 23.27
C ASP A 46 1.54 2.97 22.98
N TRP A 47 1.00 2.77 21.77
CA TRP A 47 -0.32 3.32 21.44
C TRP A 47 -1.42 2.64 22.27
N HIS A 48 -2.23 3.44 22.97
CA HIS A 48 -3.19 2.99 23.97
C HIS A 48 -4.38 2.13 23.47
N ARG A 49 -4.46 1.83 22.17
CA ARG A 49 -5.53 1.00 21.56
C ARG A 49 -4.94 0.07 20.51
N ASP A 50 -5.67 -0.99 20.21
CA ASP A 50 -5.30 -1.90 19.12
C ASP A 50 -5.35 -1.20 17.76
N VAL A 51 -4.37 -1.52 16.92
CA VAL A 51 -4.22 -0.95 15.57
C VAL A 51 -4.20 -2.02 14.47
N LYS A 52 -4.30 -3.31 14.82
CA LYS A 52 -4.46 -4.40 13.85
C LYS A 52 -5.64 -4.15 12.91
N GLY A 53 -5.38 -4.32 11.61
CA GLY A 53 -6.34 -4.06 10.54
C GLY A 53 -6.21 -2.67 9.93
N ASN A 54 -5.47 -1.74 10.54
CA ASN A 54 -5.12 -0.47 9.91
C ASN A 54 -3.93 -0.65 8.94
N ASN A 55 -4.23 -1.06 7.71
CA ASN A 55 -3.23 -1.36 6.69
C ASN A 55 -2.36 -0.15 6.30
N ASP A 56 -2.84 1.08 6.46
CA ASP A 56 -2.07 2.28 6.16
C ASP A 56 -0.81 2.39 7.04
N LEU A 57 -0.87 1.86 8.27
CA LEU A 57 0.29 1.85 9.16
C LEU A 57 1.42 0.95 8.66
N LEU A 58 1.10 -0.08 7.89
CA LEU A 58 2.09 -1.04 7.38
C LEU A 58 3.06 -0.39 6.38
N VAL A 59 2.69 0.74 5.75
CA VAL A 59 3.64 1.54 4.96
C VAL A 59 4.80 2.05 5.82
N LEU A 60 4.54 2.30 7.11
CA LEU A 60 5.53 2.80 8.07
C LEU A 60 6.16 1.67 8.88
N THR A 61 5.39 0.65 9.27
CA THR A 61 5.84 -0.38 10.21
C THR A 61 6.33 -1.65 9.52
N GLN A 62 5.92 -1.90 8.28
CA GLN A 62 6.30 -3.05 7.46
C GLN A 62 6.55 -2.65 5.99
N PRO A 63 7.45 -1.67 5.72
CA PRO A 63 7.63 -1.11 4.38
C PRO A 63 8.06 -2.15 3.36
N ASP A 64 8.82 -3.17 3.76
CA ASP A 64 9.30 -4.22 2.86
C ASP A 64 8.17 -5.16 2.40
N ILE A 65 7.19 -5.44 3.27
CA ILE A 65 5.99 -6.22 2.90
C ILE A 65 5.18 -5.44 1.88
N ILE A 66 4.92 -4.15 2.12
CA ILE A 66 4.14 -3.32 1.21
C ILE A 66 4.86 -3.16 -0.14
N ARG A 67 6.18 -2.95 -0.13
CA ARG A 67 6.98 -2.94 -1.36
C ARG A 67 6.87 -4.25 -2.12
N GLY A 68 7.01 -5.38 -1.43
CA GLY A 68 6.88 -6.71 -2.04
C GLY A 68 5.50 -6.97 -2.65
N ILE A 69 4.44 -6.35 -2.14
CA ILE A 69 3.09 -6.44 -2.73
C ILE A 69 3.00 -5.63 -4.04
N HIS A 70 3.64 -4.45 -4.12
CA HIS A 70 3.65 -3.64 -5.34
C HIS A 70 4.59 -4.17 -6.43
N ASP A 71 5.63 -4.91 -6.04
CA ASP A 71 6.59 -5.51 -6.98
C ASP A 71 6.10 -6.84 -7.59
N ALA A 72 5.01 -7.42 -7.08
CA ALA A 72 4.45 -8.70 -7.48
C ALA A 72 3.48 -8.58 -8.67
#